data_AF-A0A2E8K8E1-F1
#
_entry.id   AF-A0A2E8K8E1-F1
#
_cell.length_a   1.000
_cell.length_b   1.000
_cell.length_c   1.000
_cell.angle_alpha   90.00
_cell.angle_beta   90.00
_cell.angle_gamma   90.00
#
_symmetry.space_group_name_H-M   'P 1'
#
loop_
_entity.id
_entity.type
_entity.pdbx_description
1 polymer ?
#
loop_
_entity_poly.entity_id
_entity_poly.type
_entity_poly.pdbx_seq_one_letter_code
_entity_poly.pdbx_strand_id
1 'polypeptide(L)'
;MEKIRQLFSGRPLWMNALMLFCAYMTFIYMPFDMFIKPVEEDQEVWFGYMFTGWQAKATEPFHWLIYGFGLFGFLKMKSWMWPWAALYVLQVAIAMLVWTLLNDNGPGIAAGLVVASPFVALSIALFMARDKFGEKGSAGEELVQADDSEQ
;
A
#
# COMPACT_ATOMS: atom_id res chain seq x y z
N MET A 1 3.52 4.63 25.71
CA MET A 1 4.13 5.60 24.77
C MET A 1 5.38 5.05 24.09
N GLU A 2 6.28 4.40 24.83
CA GLU A 2 7.57 3.89 24.31
C GLU A 2 7.43 2.80 23.24
N LYS A 3 6.54 1.82 23.44
CA LYS A 3 6.21 0.78 22.44
C LYS A 3 5.73 1.37 21.11
N ILE A 4 4.95 2.46 21.14
CA ILE A 4 4.47 3.14 19.92
C ILE A 4 5.64 3.85 19.22
N ARG A 5 6.50 4.54 19.96
CA ARG A 5 7.68 5.21 19.36
C ARG A 5 8.62 4.22 18.70
N GLN A 6 8.78 3.02 19.27
CA GLN A 6 9.57 1.94 18.67
C GLN A 6 8.98 1.43 17.34
N LEU A 7 7.65 1.42 17.18
CA LEU A 7 7.02 0.99 15.92
C LEU A 7 7.33 1.93 14.75
N PHE A 8 7.65 3.20 15.01
CA PHE A 8 7.98 4.21 14.00
C PHE A 8 9.47 4.53 13.90
N SER A 9 10.30 4.00 14.80
CA SER A 9 11.75 4.25 14.81
C SER A 9 12.48 3.36 13.80
N GLY A 10 13.63 3.82 13.31
CA GLY A 10 14.47 3.06 12.37
C GLY A 10 14.03 3.07 10.91
N ARG A 11 12.96 3.79 10.55
CA ARG A 11 12.51 4.00 9.15
C ARG A 11 12.41 5.49 8.79
N PRO A 12 12.60 5.86 7.51
CA PRO A 12 12.23 7.18 7.01
C PRO A 12 10.75 7.51 7.22
N LEU A 13 10.44 8.78 7.46
CA LEU A 13 9.07 9.26 7.69
C LEU A 13 8.09 8.92 6.56
N TRP A 14 8.53 9.00 5.31
CA TRP A 14 7.67 8.67 4.16
C TRP A 14 7.25 7.19 4.14
N MET A 15 8.11 6.27 4.60
CA MET A 15 7.77 4.84 4.72
C MET A 15 6.79 4.61 5.86
N ASN A 16 6.91 5.36 6.96
CA ASN A 16 5.92 5.34 8.03
C ASN A 16 4.55 5.86 7.54
N ALA A 17 4.54 6.88 6.68
CA ALA A 17 3.31 7.36 6.06
C ALA A 17 2.65 6.29 5.19
N LEU A 18 3.42 5.58 4.36
CA LEU A 18 2.91 4.44 3.57
C LEU A 18 2.39 3.30 4.45
N MET A 19 3.10 2.97 5.52
CA MET A 19 2.68 1.95 6.48
C MET A 19 1.35 2.32 7.14
N LEU A 20 1.18 3.58 7.56
CA LEU A 20 -0.07 4.08 8.14
C LEU A 20 -1.20 4.10 7.12
N PHE A 21 -0.91 4.49 5.88
CA PHE A 21 -1.85 4.40 4.78
C PHE A 21 -2.33 2.96 4.59
N CYS A 22 -1.42 1.98 4.53
CA CYS A 22 -1.78 0.56 4.45
C CYS A 22 -2.60 0.12 5.67
N ALA A 23 -2.27 0.57 6.89
CA ALA A 23 -3.05 0.26 8.09
C ALA A 23 -4.48 0.80 8.01
N TYR A 24 -4.64 2.07 7.62
CA TYR A 24 -5.93 2.71 7.42
C TYR A 24 -6.76 1.95 6.38
N MET A 25 -6.17 1.62 5.22
CA MET A 25 -6.86 0.89 4.18
C MET A 25 -7.29 -0.50 4.65
N THR A 26 -6.41 -1.21 5.36
CA THR A 26 -6.66 -2.59 5.81
C THR A 26 -7.75 -2.68 6.89
N PHE A 27 -7.76 -1.76 7.87
CA PHE A 27 -8.62 -1.90 9.04
C PHE A 27 -9.85 -1.00 9.03
N ILE A 28 -9.86 0.05 8.22
CA ILE A 28 -10.92 1.06 8.23
C ILE A 28 -11.62 1.09 6.88
N TYR A 29 -10.89 1.44 5.81
CA TYR A 29 -11.51 1.67 4.50
C TYR A 29 -12.05 0.39 3.87
N MET A 30 -11.21 -0.62 3.65
CA MET A 30 -11.64 -1.85 2.95
C MET A 30 -12.72 -2.63 3.71
N PRO A 31 -12.71 -2.75 5.05
CA PRO A 31 -13.82 -3.37 5.76
C PRO A 31 -15.14 -2.60 5.58
N PHE A 32 -15.10 -1.26 5.58
CA PHE A 32 -16.28 -0.47 5.25
C PHE A 32 -16.75 -0.71 3.81
N ASP A 33 -15.82 -0.67 2.85
CA ASP A 33 -16.09 -0.88 1.43
C ASP A 33 -16.70 -2.27 1.18
N MET A 34 -16.13 -3.32 1.75
CA MET A 34 -16.59 -4.70 1.58
C MET A 34 -17.92 -5.01 2.28
N PHE A 35 -18.12 -4.54 3.51
CA PHE A 35 -19.23 -5.01 4.35
C PHE A 35 -20.39 -4.04 4.48
N ILE A 36 -20.17 -2.74 4.28
CA ILE A 36 -21.16 -1.70 4.55
C ILE A 36 -21.66 -1.07 3.25
N LYS A 37 -20.75 -0.81 2.30
CA LYS A 37 -21.09 -0.10 1.06
C LYS A 37 -21.96 -0.97 0.12
N PRO A 38 -23.02 -0.40 -0.48
CA PRO A 38 -23.85 -1.10 -1.45
C PRO A 38 -23.10 -1.47 -2.73
N VAL A 39 -23.43 -2.62 -3.31
CA VAL A 39 -22.78 -3.15 -4.51
C VAL A 39 -22.93 -2.20 -5.70
N GLU A 40 -24.06 -1.49 -5.79
CA GLU A 40 -24.37 -0.55 -6.86
C GLU A 40 -23.41 0.64 -6.93
N GLU A 41 -22.76 0.97 -5.80
CA GLU A 41 -21.80 2.06 -5.67
C GLU A 41 -20.35 1.58 -5.82
N ASP A 42 -20.13 0.28 -6.02
CA ASP A 42 -18.78 -0.27 -6.07
C ASP A 42 -18.11 -0.01 -7.40
N GLN A 43 -16.92 0.57 -7.30
CA GLN A 43 -16.05 0.94 -8.39
C GLN A 43 -14.64 0.59 -7.99
N GLU A 44 -14.04 -0.34 -8.72
CA GLU A 44 -12.69 -0.82 -8.47
C GLU A 44 -11.85 -0.69 -9.72
N VAL A 45 -10.69 -0.06 -9.60
CA VAL A 45 -9.82 0.22 -10.75
C VAL A 45 -8.65 -0.73 -10.73
N TRP A 46 -8.56 -1.56 -11.77
CA TRP A 46 -7.43 -2.46 -11.98
C TRP A 46 -6.78 -2.14 -13.32
N PHE A 47 -5.48 -1.84 -13.30
CA PHE A 47 -4.70 -1.52 -14.50
C PHE A 47 -5.30 -0.39 -15.36
N GLY A 48 -6.08 0.52 -14.74
CA GLY A 48 -6.74 1.63 -15.43
C GLY A 48 -8.13 1.29 -15.99
N TYR A 49 -8.60 0.05 -15.84
CA TYR A 49 -9.96 -0.34 -16.16
C TYR A 49 -10.85 -0.29 -14.92
N MET A 50 -12.00 0.37 -15.03
CA MET A 50 -12.99 0.46 -13.96
C MET A 50 -13.95 -0.73 -14.03
N PHE A 51 -13.91 -1.58 -13.01
CA PHE A 51 -14.95 -2.55 -12.73
C PHE A 51 -16.04 -1.90 -11.88
N THR A 52 -17.28 -2.34 -12.08
CA THR A 52 -18.43 -1.82 -11.33
C THR A 52 -19.29 -2.95 -10.80
N GLY A 53 -20.03 -2.70 -9.73
CA GLY A 53 -20.99 -3.67 -9.21
C GLY A 53 -20.32 -4.93 -8.64
N TRP A 54 -20.91 -6.09 -8.88
CA TRP A 54 -20.40 -7.38 -8.41
C TRP A 54 -18.99 -7.72 -8.87
N GLN A 55 -18.57 -7.22 -10.03
CA GLN A 55 -17.21 -7.41 -10.51
C GLN A 55 -16.21 -6.63 -9.65
N ALA A 56 -16.56 -5.39 -9.27
CA ALA A 56 -15.77 -4.62 -8.32
C ALA A 56 -15.73 -5.33 -6.96
N LYS A 57 -16.89 -5.74 -6.44
CA LYS A 57 -17.02 -6.47 -5.17
C LYS A 57 -16.15 -7.72 -5.07
N ALA A 58 -16.11 -8.51 -6.14
CA ALA A 58 -15.29 -9.71 -6.18
C ALA A 58 -13.78 -9.41 -6.14
N THR A 59 -13.37 -8.20 -6.53
CA THR A 59 -11.97 -7.79 -6.54
C THR A 59 -11.50 -7.05 -5.28
N GLU A 60 -12.42 -6.52 -4.48
CA GLU A 60 -12.14 -5.84 -3.20
C GLU A 60 -11.29 -6.70 -2.24
N PRO A 61 -11.55 -8.02 -2.04
CA PRO A 61 -10.71 -8.84 -1.17
C PRO A 61 -9.25 -8.89 -1.61
N PHE A 62 -8.96 -8.82 -2.92
CA PHE A 62 -7.59 -8.77 -3.40
C PHE A 62 -6.91 -7.44 -3.07
N HIS A 63 -7.62 -6.32 -3.25
CA HIS A 63 -7.11 -5.01 -2.80
C HIS A 63 -6.87 -5.00 -1.30
N TRP A 64 -7.78 -5.56 -0.52
CA TRP A 64 -7.62 -5.67 0.93
C TRP A 64 -6.37 -6.46 1.32
N LEU A 65 -6.13 -7.60 0.67
CA LEU A 65 -4.93 -8.40 0.88
C LEU A 65 -3.65 -7.63 0.52
N ILE A 66 -3.64 -6.89 -0.59
CA ILE A 66 -2.50 -6.06 -1.00
C ILE A 66 -2.16 -5.04 0.11
N TYR A 67 -3.16 -4.35 0.66
CA TYR A 67 -2.94 -3.40 1.76
C TYR A 67 -2.47 -4.11 3.05
N GLY A 68 -3.03 -5.28 3.37
CA GLY A 68 -2.61 -6.08 4.52
C GLY A 68 -1.15 -6.55 4.42
N PHE A 69 -0.77 -7.08 3.25
CA PHE A 69 0.63 -7.42 2.95
C PHE A 69 1.52 -6.19 2.97
N GLY A 70 1.04 -5.05 2.46
CA GLY A 70 1.77 -3.80 2.50
C GLY A 70 2.06 -3.34 3.94
N LEU A 71 1.04 -3.38 4.80
CA LEU A 71 1.18 -3.08 6.21
C LEU A 71 2.23 -4.00 6.86
N PHE A 72 2.08 -5.32 6.68
CA PHE A 72 3.00 -6.30 7.27
C PHE A 72 4.44 -6.13 6.75
N GLY A 73 4.59 -5.93 5.44
CA GLY A 73 5.87 -5.74 4.76
C GLY A 73 6.60 -4.49 5.24
N PHE A 74 5.91 -3.35 5.41
CA PHE A 74 6.50 -2.13 5.97
C PHE A 74 6.75 -2.24 7.48
N LEU A 75 5.83 -2.86 8.24
CA LEU A 75 6.01 -3.05 9.69
C LEU A 75 7.29 -3.84 9.99
N LYS A 76 7.46 -4.97 9.31
CA LYS A 76 8.57 -5.91 9.51
C LYS A 76 9.78 -5.63 8.59
N MET A 77 9.70 -4.60 7.74
CA MET A 77 10.75 -4.23 6.78
C MET A 77 11.26 -5.41 5.95
N LYS A 78 10.36 -6.30 5.53
CA LYS A 78 10.74 -7.52 4.81
C LYS A 78 11.39 -7.20 3.47
N SER A 79 12.41 -7.96 3.09
CA SER A 79 13.17 -7.78 1.85
C SER A 79 12.35 -7.96 0.57
N TRP A 80 11.23 -8.70 0.62
CA TRP A 80 10.32 -8.81 -0.53
C TRP A 80 9.45 -7.56 -0.72
N MET A 81 9.35 -6.66 0.26
CA MET A 81 8.43 -5.53 0.19
C MET A 81 8.87 -4.47 -0.84
N TRP A 82 10.18 -4.21 -0.97
CA TRP A 82 10.67 -3.18 -1.88
C TRP A 82 10.32 -3.42 -3.37
N PRO A 83 10.52 -4.62 -3.97
CA PRO A 83 10.19 -4.80 -5.37
C PRO A 83 8.67 -4.81 -5.58
N TRP A 84 7.91 -5.46 -4.70
CA TRP A 84 6.46 -5.59 -4.86
C TRP A 84 5.73 -4.26 -4.64
N ALA A 85 6.14 -3.48 -3.63
CA ALA A 85 5.57 -2.14 -3.42
C ALA A 85 5.91 -1.19 -4.58
N ALA A 86 7.15 -1.23 -5.09
CA ALA A 86 7.54 -0.43 -6.24
C ALA A 86 6.73 -0.80 -7.50
N LEU A 87 6.54 -2.10 -7.76
CA LEU A 87 5.74 -2.60 -8.88
C LEU A 87 4.27 -2.21 -8.75
N TYR A 88 3.68 -2.35 -7.56
CA TYR A 88 2.30 -1.94 -7.33
C TYR A 88 2.09 -0.45 -7.56
N VAL A 89 2.98 0.40 -7.02
CA VAL A 89 2.87 1.85 -7.23
C VAL A 89 3.10 2.22 -8.70
N LEU A 90 3.98 1.51 -9.42
CA LEU A 90 4.15 1.68 -10.85
C LEU A 90 2.88 1.31 -11.64
N GLN A 91 2.21 0.21 -11.26
CA GLN A 91 0.93 -0.19 -11.83
C GLN A 91 -0.12 0.92 -11.63
N VAL A 92 -0.20 1.53 -10.43
CA VAL A 92 -1.09 2.67 -10.16
C VAL A 92 -0.76 3.86 -11.06
N ALA A 93 0.52 4.18 -11.24
CA ALA A 93 0.93 5.25 -12.16
C ALA A 93 0.48 4.98 -13.61
N ILE A 94 0.62 3.75 -14.09
CA ILE A 94 0.15 3.33 -15.42
C ILE A 94 -1.38 3.42 -15.49
N ALA A 95 -2.10 3.00 -14.45
CA ALA A 95 -3.55 3.08 -14.39
C ALA A 95 -4.06 4.52 -14.54
N MET A 96 -3.40 5.50 -13.93
CA MET A 96 -3.73 6.93 -14.07
C MET A 96 -3.56 7.42 -15.51
N LEU A 97 -2.53 6.95 -16.21
CA LEU A 97 -2.31 7.28 -17.62
C LEU A 97 -3.34 6.61 -18.52
N VAL A 98 -3.59 5.31 -18.32
CA VAL A 98 -4.57 4.54 -19.09
C VAL A 98 -5.97 5.14 -18.93
N TRP A 99 -6.39 5.46 -17.71
CA TRP A 99 -7.67 6.12 -17.46
C TRP A 99 -7.80 7.44 -18.22
N THR A 100 -6.75 8.26 -18.18
CA THR A 100 -6.73 9.56 -18.86
C THR A 100 -6.82 9.42 -20.39
N LEU A 101 -6.29 8.33 -20.95
CA LEU A 101 -6.31 8.07 -22.39
C LEU A 101 -7.61 7.44 -22.89
N LEU A 102 -8.25 6.60 -22.06
CA LEU A 102 -9.44 5.83 -22.46
C LEU A 102 -10.76 6.52 -22.13
N ASN A 103 -10.77 7.49 -21.21
CA ASN A 103 -11.98 8.18 -20.81
C ASN A 103 -12.16 9.47 -21.62
N ASP A 104 -13.20 9.55 -22.45
CA ASP A 104 -13.53 10.73 -23.27
C ASP A 104 -13.81 11.99 -22.42
N ASN A 105 -14.16 11.81 -21.14
CA ASN A 105 -14.34 12.89 -20.16
C ASN A 105 -13.11 13.10 -19.25
N GLY A 106 -11.96 12.52 -19.61
CA GLY A 106 -10.73 12.63 -18.83
C GLY A 106 -10.18 14.07 -18.82
N PRO A 107 -9.42 14.46 -17.78
CA PRO A 107 -8.87 15.82 -17.64
C PRO A 107 -7.77 16.16 -18.68
N GLY A 108 -7.54 15.30 -19.67
CA GLY A 108 -6.53 15.41 -20.71
C GLY A 108 -5.16 14.83 -20.32
N ILE A 109 -4.37 14.45 -21.33
CA ILE A 109 -3.06 13.78 -21.18
C ILE A 109 -2.11 14.56 -20.25
N ALA A 110 -2.12 15.89 -20.34
CA ALA A 110 -1.29 16.74 -19.49
C ALA A 110 -1.63 16.57 -17.99
N ALA A 111 -2.92 16.49 -17.64
CA ALA A 111 -3.34 16.27 -16.26
C ALA A 111 -2.98 14.85 -15.79
N GLY A 112 -3.15 13.84 -16.65
CA GLY A 112 -2.74 12.46 -16.36
C GLY A 112 -1.25 12.33 -16.06
N LEU A 113 -0.39 13.01 -16.82
CA LEU A 113 1.06 13.03 -16.57
C LEU A 113 1.42 13.71 -15.24
N VAL A 114 0.77 14.82 -14.92
CA VAL A 114 0.96 15.52 -13.63
C VAL A 114 0.57 14.60 -12.47
N VAL A 115 -0.58 13.93 -12.57
CA VAL A 115 -1.09 13.02 -11.52
C VAL A 115 -0.23 11.75 -11.41
N ALA A 116 0.25 11.18 -12.52
CA ALA A 116 1.08 9.99 -12.50
C ALA A 116 2.49 10.25 -11.91
N SER A 117 3.01 11.47 -12.07
CA SER A 117 4.37 11.83 -11.65
C SER A 117 4.72 11.54 -10.18
N PRO A 118 3.89 11.88 -9.15
CA PRO A 118 4.18 11.51 -7.77
C PRO A 118 4.24 9.99 -7.56
N PHE A 119 3.40 9.22 -8.26
CA PHE A 119 3.41 7.75 -8.16
C PHE A 119 4.68 7.16 -8.80
N VAL A 120 5.10 7.65 -9.95
CA VAL A 120 6.37 7.24 -10.57
C VAL A 120 7.54 7.56 -9.64
N ALA A 121 7.59 8.76 -9.08
CA ALA A 121 8.63 9.16 -8.13
C ALA A 121 8.64 8.26 -6.89
N LEU A 122 7.46 7.92 -6.35
CA LEU A 122 7.32 7.02 -5.21
C LEU A 122 7.75 5.59 -5.54
N SER A 123 7.43 5.08 -6.73
CA SER A 123 7.86 3.77 -7.20
C SER A 123 9.39 3.68 -7.30
N ILE A 124 10.02 4.70 -7.89
CA ILE A 124 11.49 4.81 -7.96
C ILE A 124 12.08 4.88 -6.55
N ALA A 125 11.50 5.69 -5.66
CA ALA A 125 11.96 5.80 -4.28
C ALA A 125 11.88 4.47 -3.52
N LEU A 126 10.81 3.70 -3.71
CA LEU A 126 10.66 2.35 -3.14
C LEU A 126 11.69 1.38 -3.71
N PHE A 127 11.94 1.43 -5.02
CA PHE A 127 12.93 0.59 -5.68
C PHE A 127 14.36 0.89 -5.19
N MET A 128 14.70 2.17 -5.05
CA MET A 128 16.00 2.63 -4.53
C MET A 128 16.16 2.36 -3.04
N ALA A 129 15.06 2.27 -2.29
CA ALA A 129 15.08 1.97 -0.86
C ALA A 129 15.38 0.50 -0.54
N ARG A 130 15.73 -0.34 -1.52
CA ARG A 130 16.04 -1.77 -1.35
C ARG A 130 16.95 -2.05 -0.15
N ASP A 131 17.98 -1.23 0.05
CA ASP A 131 19.00 -1.45 1.10
C ASP A 131 18.44 -1.22 2.51
N LYS A 132 17.26 -0.58 2.62
CA LYS A 132 16.54 -0.37 3.89
C LYS A 132 15.64 -1.55 4.23
N PHE A 133 15.30 -2.39 3.26
CA PHE A 133 14.47 -3.58 3.45
C PHE A 133 15.38 -4.80 3.61
N GLY A 134 15.26 -5.45 4.75
CA GLY A 134 16.10 -6.56 5.14
C GLY A 134 15.65 -7.03 6.50
N GLU A 135 15.61 -8.34 6.70
CA GLU A 135 15.36 -8.89 8.02
C GLU A 135 16.45 -8.42 8.97
N LYS A 136 16.10 -7.55 9.92
CA LYS A 136 16.69 -7.64 11.25
C LYS A 136 16.12 -8.91 11.89
N GLY A 137 16.57 -10.06 11.43
CA GLY A 137 16.33 -11.33 12.09
C GLY A 137 16.92 -11.28 13.50
N SER A 138 16.22 -11.89 14.45
CA SER A 138 16.58 -12.15 15.85
C SER A 138 16.42 -11.05 16.91
N ALA A 139 16.76 -9.78 16.70
CA ALA A 139 16.83 -8.85 17.85
C ALA A 139 15.48 -8.50 18.54
N GLY A 140 14.35 -8.61 17.82
CA GLY A 140 13.03 -8.28 18.35
C GLY A 140 12.30 -9.44 19.05
N GLU A 141 12.58 -10.68 18.64
CA GLU A 141 12.07 -11.87 19.33
C GLU A 141 12.87 -12.13 20.62
N GLU A 142 14.17 -11.84 20.62
CA GLU A 142 15.04 -11.97 21.79
C GLU A 142 14.64 -11.01 22.92
N LEU A 143 14.15 -9.80 22.60
CA LEU A 143 13.70 -8.83 23.62
C LEU A 143 12.32 -9.13 24.20
N VAL A 144 11.40 -9.69 23.42
CA VAL A 144 10.09 -10.12 23.94
C VAL A 144 10.24 -11.40 24.76
N GLN A 145 11.12 -12.31 24.32
CA GLN A 145 11.41 -13.54 25.05
C GLN A 145 12.26 -13.30 26.30
N ALA A 146 13.11 -12.26 26.32
CA ALA A 146 13.82 -11.83 27.52
C ALA A 146 12.86 -11.24 28.58
N ASP A 147 11.91 -10.38 28.17
CA ASP A 147 10.91 -9.76 29.06
C ASP A 147 9.93 -10.81 29.66
N ASP A 148 9.59 -11.85 28.89
CA ASP A 148 8.77 -12.97 29.34
C ASP A 148 9.54 -14.00 30.20
N SER A 149 10.89 -13.99 30.15
CA SER A 149 11.74 -14.90 30.94
C SER A 149 12.17 -14.33 32.30
N GLU A 150 11.98 -13.02 32.51
CA GLU A 150 12.29 -12.32 33.76
C GLU A 150 11.05 -12.07 34.66
N GLN A 151 9.89 -12.66 34.31
CA GLN A 151 8.68 -12.73 35.15
C GLN A 151 8.48 -14.12 35.75
#